data_AF-A0A2D9ILI0-F1
#
_entry.id   AF-A0A2D9ILI0-F1
#
_cell.length_a   1.000
_cell.length_b   1.000
_cell.length_c   1.000
_cell.angle_alpha   90.00
_cell.angle_beta   90.00
_cell.angle_gamma   90.00
#
_symmetry.space_group_name_H-M   'P 1'
#
loop_
_entity.id
_entity.type
_entity.pdbx_description
1 polymer ?
#
loop_
_entity_poly.entity_id
_entity_poly.type
_entity_poly.pdbx_seq_one_letter_code
_entity_poly.pdbx_strand_id
1 'polypeptide(L)'
;MRKIIRLTHRYLSFFIAIQLLLWTVSGIYFAFNKIEEVRGEQYRLPLNFNADLNNLNLVIQDASNIKVLNRLGETIISANNGKNLYFDLNGNRITKLKLADSLKIVEQNTTLQPIESMQIDNNQIGSEYRGRQLPLHKVIAENSNKEKINVYVNPYSGEIVAIRSNQWRSWDLMWGFHIMDWNERDNIDNLFLKVFSILALVSSITGVILFFRSKRS
;
A
#
# COMPACT_ATOMS: atom_id res chain seq x y z
N MET A 1 5.48 -39.47 28.70
CA MET A 1 5.74 -39.12 27.28
C MET A 1 4.49 -39.07 26.39
N ARG A 2 3.67 -40.13 26.28
CA ARG A 2 2.49 -40.16 25.37
C ARG A 2 1.45 -39.04 25.59
N LYS A 3 1.22 -38.61 26.85
CA LYS A 3 0.26 -37.55 27.19
C LYS A 3 0.72 -36.15 26.75
N ILE A 4 2.01 -35.85 26.90
CA ILE A 4 2.61 -34.57 26.47
C ILE A 4 2.55 -34.44 24.95
N ILE A 5 2.98 -35.48 24.22
CA ILE A 5 2.92 -35.50 22.75
C ILE A 5 1.48 -35.27 22.25
N ARG A 6 0.48 -35.92 22.85
CA ARG A 6 -0.94 -35.73 22.48
C ARG A 6 -1.45 -34.33 22.80
N LEU A 7 -1.05 -33.75 23.94
CA LEU A 7 -1.40 -32.38 24.31
C LEU A 7 -0.78 -31.38 23.33
N THR A 8 0.53 -31.47 23.11
CA THR A 8 1.28 -30.60 22.19
C THR A 8 0.71 -30.68 20.77
N HIS A 9 0.51 -31.89 20.24
CA HIS A 9 -0.10 -32.08 18.92
C HIS A 9 -1.49 -31.45 18.85
N ARG A 10 -2.35 -31.66 19.85
CA ARG A 10 -3.72 -31.10 19.84
C ARG A 10 -3.72 -29.57 19.77
N TYR A 11 -2.94 -28.90 20.63
CA TYR A 11 -2.91 -27.43 20.65
C TYR A 11 -2.17 -26.85 19.44
N LEU A 12 -1.08 -27.49 19.00
CA LEU A 12 -0.35 -27.07 17.81
C LEU A 12 -1.20 -27.20 16.55
N SER A 13 -1.87 -28.34 16.35
CA SER A 13 -2.78 -28.54 15.22
C SER A 13 -3.95 -27.57 15.25
N PHE A 14 -4.49 -27.24 16.43
CA PHE A 14 -5.56 -26.26 16.57
C PHE A 14 -5.11 -24.85 16.16
N PHE A 15 -3.93 -24.41 16.64
CA PHE A 15 -3.35 -23.14 16.23
C PHE A 15 -3.09 -23.08 14.72
N ILE A 16 -2.54 -24.16 14.15
CA ILE A 16 -2.32 -24.26 12.70
C ILE A 16 -3.65 -24.17 11.94
N ALA A 17 -4.68 -24.88 12.40
CA ALA A 17 -6.00 -24.86 11.77
C ALA A 17 -6.64 -23.46 11.80
N ILE A 18 -6.56 -22.73 12.92
CA ILE A 18 -7.06 -21.36 13.01
C ILE A 18 -6.36 -20.46 12.00
N GLN A 19 -5.03 -20.52 11.95
CA GLN A 19 -4.29 -19.65 11.05
C GLN A 19 -4.51 -20.03 9.57
N LEU A 20 -4.65 -21.32 9.23
CA LEU A 20 -5.07 -21.74 7.88
C LEU A 20 -6.49 -21.27 7.54
N LEU A 21 -7.40 -21.24 8.53
CA LEU A 21 -8.74 -20.68 8.33
C LEU A 21 -8.66 -19.18 8.05
N LEU A 22 -7.88 -18.40 8.82
CA LEU A 22 -7.66 -16.98 8.57
C LEU A 22 -7.02 -16.73 7.20
N TRP A 23 -6.05 -17.55 6.82
CA TRP A 23 -5.41 -17.53 5.50
C TRP A 23 -6.43 -17.81 4.38
N THR A 24 -7.31 -18.78 4.57
CA THR A 24 -8.35 -19.13 3.58
C THR A 24 -9.39 -18.02 3.46
N VAL A 25 -9.89 -17.50 4.59
CA VAL A 25 -10.88 -16.41 4.61
C VAL A 25 -10.32 -15.15 3.94
N SER A 26 -9.07 -14.79 4.23
CA SER A 26 -8.40 -13.66 3.57
C SER A 26 -8.18 -13.91 2.08
N GLY A 27 -7.78 -15.13 1.68
CA GLY A 27 -7.65 -15.51 0.27
C GLY A 27 -8.96 -15.41 -0.51
N ILE A 28 -10.07 -15.87 0.09
CA ILE A 28 -11.42 -15.67 -0.47
C ILE A 28 -11.72 -14.18 -0.59
N TYR A 29 -11.50 -13.41 0.48
CA TYR A 29 -11.71 -11.96 0.44
C TYR A 29 -10.97 -11.31 -0.74
N PHE A 30 -9.70 -11.64 -0.97
CA PHE A 30 -8.93 -11.10 -2.09
C PHE A 30 -9.49 -11.51 -3.46
N ALA A 31 -9.95 -12.75 -3.61
CA ALA A 31 -10.50 -13.23 -4.88
C ALA A 31 -11.80 -12.50 -5.29
N PHE A 32 -12.56 -12.00 -4.31
CA PHE A 32 -13.83 -11.29 -4.54
C PHE A 32 -13.71 -9.76 -4.50
N ASN A 33 -12.54 -9.21 -4.18
CA ASN A 33 -12.32 -7.76 -4.11
C ASN A 33 -11.29 -7.34 -5.17
N LYS A 34 -11.68 -6.43 -6.07
CA LYS A 34 -10.77 -5.92 -7.10
C LYS A 34 -9.67 -5.06 -6.49
N ILE A 35 -8.42 -5.35 -6.83
CA ILE A 35 -7.26 -4.68 -6.25
C ILE A 35 -7.17 -3.21 -6.69
N GLU A 36 -7.65 -2.90 -7.89
CA GLU A 36 -7.71 -1.56 -8.46
C GLU A 36 -8.61 -0.66 -7.59
N GLU A 37 -9.73 -1.22 -7.14
CA GLU A 37 -10.69 -0.50 -6.31
C GLU A 37 -10.13 -0.22 -4.91
N VAL A 38 -9.51 -1.25 -4.33
CA VAL A 38 -8.77 -1.20 -3.07
C VAL A 38 -7.66 -0.14 -3.11
N ARG A 39 -6.96 -0.01 -4.26
CA ARG A 39 -5.91 1.00 -4.46
C ARG A 39 -6.43 2.40 -4.67
N GLY A 40 -7.74 2.55 -4.82
CA GLY A 40 -8.39 3.84 -5.05
C GLY A 40 -8.38 4.29 -6.51
N GLU A 41 -8.10 3.39 -7.47
CA GLU A 41 -7.94 3.76 -8.87
C GLU A 41 -9.23 4.32 -9.48
N GLN A 42 -10.40 3.84 -9.04
CA GLN A 42 -11.70 4.39 -9.48
C GLN A 42 -11.89 5.88 -9.14
N TYR A 43 -11.13 6.41 -8.19
CA TYR A 43 -11.25 7.82 -7.81
C TYR A 43 -10.34 8.71 -8.65
N ARG A 44 -9.37 8.15 -9.38
CA ARG A 44 -8.40 8.93 -10.14
C ARG A 44 -8.98 9.38 -11.48
N LEU A 45 -8.80 10.64 -11.79
CA LEU A 45 -9.09 11.18 -13.12
C LEU A 45 -7.87 10.99 -14.03
N PRO A 46 -8.07 10.80 -15.35
CA PRO A 46 -6.97 10.70 -16.30
C PRO A 46 -6.17 12.01 -16.33
N LEU A 47 -4.86 11.91 -16.10
CA LEU A 47 -3.94 13.04 -16.16
C LEU A 47 -3.42 13.22 -17.58
N ASN A 48 -4.10 14.06 -18.36
CA ASN A 48 -3.64 14.47 -19.69
C ASN A 48 -3.16 15.92 -19.62
N PHE A 49 -1.90 16.16 -19.97
CA PHE A 49 -1.36 17.51 -20.08
C PHE A 49 -0.34 17.58 -21.21
N ASN A 50 -0.23 18.75 -21.83
CA ASN A 50 0.82 19.02 -22.80
C ASN A 50 2.04 19.54 -22.06
N ALA A 51 3.19 18.92 -22.29
CA ALA A 51 4.47 19.39 -21.76
C ALA A 51 5.28 20.02 -22.90
N ASP A 52 5.56 21.31 -22.79
CA ASP A 52 6.54 21.97 -23.65
C ASP A 52 7.93 21.87 -23.00
N LEU A 53 8.84 21.17 -23.68
CA LEU A 53 10.21 20.93 -23.22
C LEU A 53 11.25 21.67 -24.06
N ASN A 54 10.83 22.54 -24.99
CA ASN A 54 11.73 23.17 -25.96
C ASN A 54 12.83 24.02 -25.29
N ASN A 55 12.54 24.63 -24.15
CA ASN A 55 13.46 25.49 -23.41
C ASN A 55 14.07 24.81 -22.17
N LEU A 56 14.03 23.48 -22.10
CA LEU A 56 14.57 22.75 -20.95
C LEU A 56 16.11 22.76 -20.97
N ASN A 57 16.71 23.54 -20.08
CA ASN A 57 18.15 23.55 -19.86
C ASN A 57 18.47 23.03 -18.44
N LEU A 58 18.52 21.70 -18.30
CA LEU A 58 18.71 21.03 -17.03
C LEU A 58 19.77 19.94 -17.14
N VAL A 59 20.80 20.02 -16.30
CA VAL A 59 21.82 18.97 -16.16
C VAL A 59 21.66 18.31 -14.80
N ILE A 60 21.30 17.02 -14.80
CA ILE A 60 21.20 16.21 -13.59
C ILE A 60 22.26 15.12 -13.67
N GLN A 61 23.21 15.14 -12.75
CA GLN A 61 24.22 14.10 -12.64
C GLN A 61 23.60 12.84 -12.01
N ASP A 62 23.99 11.67 -12.52
CA ASP A 62 23.65 10.32 -12.02
C ASP A 62 22.14 10.06 -11.82
N ALA A 63 21.29 10.65 -12.66
CA ALA A 63 19.86 10.38 -12.63
C ALA A 63 19.54 8.97 -13.14
N SER A 64 18.93 8.15 -12.28
CA SER A 64 18.43 6.81 -12.61
C SER A 64 17.06 6.84 -13.32
N ASN A 65 16.25 7.85 -13.03
CA ASN A 65 14.92 8.03 -13.61
C ASN A 65 14.58 9.52 -13.67
N ILE A 66 14.00 9.97 -14.78
CA ILE A 66 13.50 11.33 -14.98
C ILE A 66 12.04 11.23 -15.43
N LYS A 67 11.14 11.96 -14.77
CA LYS A 67 9.72 12.06 -15.13
C LYS A 67 9.30 13.51 -15.24
N VAL A 68 8.50 13.80 -16.26
CA VAL A 68 7.81 15.08 -16.42
C VAL A 68 6.44 14.96 -15.76
N LEU A 69 6.10 15.93 -14.91
CA LEU A 69 4.86 15.94 -14.14
C LEU A 69 4.17 17.29 -14.30
N ASN A 70 2.85 17.32 -14.12
CA ASN A 70 2.07 18.54 -14.03
C ASN A 70 1.68 18.79 -12.57
N ARG A 71 2.12 19.92 -12.03
CA ARG A 71 1.83 20.39 -10.68
C ARG A 71 0.98 21.66 -10.77
N LEU A 72 -0.34 21.52 -10.69
CA LEU A 72 -1.31 22.64 -10.75
C LEU A 72 -1.16 23.55 -11.99
N GLY A 73 -0.85 22.97 -13.15
CA GLY A 73 -0.61 23.70 -14.40
C GLY A 73 0.87 24.01 -14.66
N GLU A 74 1.74 23.82 -13.67
CA GLU A 74 3.19 23.96 -13.85
C GLU A 74 3.79 22.63 -14.31
N THR A 75 4.50 22.63 -15.44
CA THR A 75 5.31 21.48 -15.83
C THR A 75 6.57 21.44 -14.98
N ILE A 76 6.78 20.33 -14.26
CA ILE A 76 7.96 20.11 -13.42
C ILE A 76 8.68 18.83 -13.83
N ILE A 77 9.94 18.72 -13.42
CA ILE A 77 10.74 17.53 -13.63
C ILE A 77 11.08 16.92 -12.29
N SER A 78 10.72 15.64 -12.13
CA SER A 78 11.24 14.81 -11.06
C SER A 78 12.40 13.97 -11.56
N ALA A 79 13.47 13.90 -10.78
CA ALA A 79 14.60 13.02 -11.04
C ALA A 79 14.95 12.22 -9.80
N ASN A 80 15.37 10.98 -10.00
CA ASN A 80 15.83 10.11 -8.93
C ASN A 80 17.34 9.87 -9.08
N ASN A 81 18.13 10.36 -8.13
CA ASN A 81 19.56 10.04 -8.00
C ASN A 81 19.81 9.49 -6.58
N GLY A 82 19.10 8.42 -6.21
CA GLY A 82 19.06 7.90 -4.83
C GLY A 82 18.16 8.70 -3.87
N LYS A 83 17.92 9.99 -4.18
CA LYS A 83 16.85 10.82 -3.59
C LYS A 83 15.98 11.40 -4.70
N ASN A 84 14.70 11.60 -4.39
CA ASN A 84 13.80 12.29 -5.30
C ASN A 84 14.07 13.80 -5.27
N LEU A 85 14.33 14.33 -6.44
CA LEU A 85 14.73 15.70 -6.71
C LEU A 85 13.69 16.32 -7.64
N TYR A 86 13.26 17.54 -7.35
CA TYR A 86 12.21 18.23 -8.12
C TYR A 86 12.72 19.57 -8.63
N PHE A 87 12.51 19.84 -9.91
CA PHE A 87 12.97 21.03 -10.61
C PHE A 87 11.85 21.66 -11.43
N ASP A 88 11.88 22.99 -11.56
CA ASP A 88 11.13 23.69 -12.59
C ASP A 88 11.82 23.52 -13.97
N LEU A 89 11.20 24.02 -15.04
CA LEU A 89 11.79 24.00 -16.39
C LEU A 89 13.07 24.84 -16.51
N ASN A 90 13.30 25.77 -15.58
CA ASN A 90 14.48 26.64 -15.52
C ASN A 90 15.63 26.01 -14.73
N GLY A 91 15.42 24.84 -14.12
CA GLY A 91 16.39 24.13 -13.29
C GLY A 91 16.51 24.60 -11.84
N ASN A 92 15.60 25.46 -11.36
CA ASN A 92 15.50 25.80 -9.95
C ASN A 92 14.80 24.68 -9.16
N ARG A 93 15.14 24.57 -7.87
CA ARG A 93 14.50 23.63 -6.96
C ARG A 93 13.07 24.05 -6.64
N ILE A 94 12.14 23.10 -6.73
CA ILE A 94 10.75 23.31 -6.33
C ILE A 94 10.62 23.36 -4.81
N THR A 95 9.86 24.32 -4.31
CA THR A 95 9.45 24.41 -2.90
C THR A 95 8.22 23.55 -2.63
N LYS A 96 8.04 23.14 -1.36
CA LYS A 96 6.83 22.43 -0.93
C LYS A 96 5.58 23.26 -1.25
N LEU A 97 4.55 22.60 -1.76
CA LEU A 97 3.20 23.12 -1.89
C LEU A 97 2.64 23.53 -0.53
N LYS A 98 1.65 24.43 -0.53
CA LYS A 98 0.86 24.70 0.68
C LYS A 98 -0.20 23.61 0.86
N LEU A 99 -0.74 23.49 2.08
CA LEU A 99 -1.84 22.57 2.37
C LEU A 99 -3.08 22.88 1.50
N ALA A 100 -3.38 24.16 1.29
CA ALA A 100 -4.47 24.61 0.43
C ALA A 100 -4.30 24.17 -1.04
N ASP A 101 -3.06 24.13 -1.53
CA ASP A 101 -2.77 23.67 -2.90
C ASP A 101 -3.03 22.16 -3.04
N SER A 102 -2.83 21.40 -1.96
CA SER A 102 -3.09 19.96 -1.95
C SER A 102 -4.57 19.63 -2.03
N LEU A 103 -5.44 20.49 -1.47
CA LEU A 103 -6.88 20.37 -1.66
C LEU A 103 -7.25 20.50 -3.14
N LYS A 104 -6.73 21.54 -3.82
CA LYS A 104 -6.97 21.76 -5.25
C LYS A 104 -6.48 20.59 -6.12
N ILE A 105 -5.33 20.03 -5.78
CA ILE A 105 -4.79 18.85 -6.49
C ILE A 105 -5.76 17.67 -6.40
N VAL A 106 -6.30 17.40 -5.20
CA VAL A 106 -7.26 16.32 -5.01
C VAL A 106 -8.54 16.60 -5.78
N GLU A 107 -9.04 17.83 -5.73
CA GLU A 107 -10.24 18.25 -6.47
C GLU A 107 -10.09 18.10 -8.00
N GLN A 108 -8.93 18.46 -8.56
CA GLN A 108 -8.68 18.41 -10.01
C GLN A 108 -8.36 17.02 -10.53
N ASN A 109 -7.68 16.19 -9.73
CA ASN A 109 -7.13 14.91 -10.17
C ASN A 109 -7.94 13.71 -9.68
N THR A 110 -9.02 13.94 -8.92
CA THR A 110 -9.88 12.87 -8.42
C THR A 110 -11.36 13.24 -8.51
N THR A 111 -12.23 12.24 -8.36
CA THR A 111 -13.67 12.43 -8.21
C THR A 111 -14.10 12.80 -6.78
N LEU A 112 -13.14 13.01 -5.88
CA LEU A 112 -13.37 13.22 -4.44
C LEU A 112 -13.51 14.70 -4.10
N GLN A 113 -14.30 15.00 -3.08
CA GLN A 113 -14.49 16.34 -2.53
C GLN A 113 -13.56 16.53 -1.32
N PRO A 114 -12.49 17.34 -1.43
CA PRO A 114 -11.53 17.53 -0.35
C PRO A 114 -12.11 18.41 0.77
N ILE A 115 -11.77 18.10 2.03
CA ILE A 115 -12.30 18.76 3.23
C ILE A 115 -11.18 19.46 3.98
N GLU A 116 -10.13 18.72 4.33
CA GLU A 116 -9.04 19.20 5.17
C GLU A 116 -7.71 18.61 4.70
N SER A 117 -6.62 19.36 4.89
CA SER A 117 -5.26 18.90 4.59
C SER A 117 -4.34 19.12 5.79
N MET A 118 -3.50 18.11 6.07
CA MET A 118 -2.49 18.15 7.13
C MET A 118 -1.15 17.62 6.61
N GLN A 119 -0.04 18.11 7.14
CA GLN A 119 1.30 17.61 6.82
C GLN A 119 1.69 16.45 7.75
N ILE A 120 2.37 15.46 7.17
CA ILE A 120 2.94 14.30 7.83
C ILE A 120 4.44 14.33 7.58
N ASP A 121 5.21 14.46 8.65
CA ASP A 121 6.67 14.52 8.59
C ASP A 121 7.36 13.24 9.08
N ASN A 122 6.68 12.46 9.91
CA ASN A 122 7.24 11.27 10.55
C ASN A 122 6.46 10.01 10.19
N ASN A 123 7.17 8.89 10.09
CA ASN A 123 6.54 7.60 9.85
C ASN A 123 5.97 7.04 11.16
N GLN A 124 4.87 6.30 11.06
CA GLN A 124 4.24 5.61 12.17
C GLN A 124 3.96 4.15 11.80
N ILE A 125 4.21 3.23 12.74
CA ILE A 125 3.94 1.79 12.58
C ILE A 125 2.46 1.58 12.26
N GLY A 126 2.18 0.73 11.27
CA GLY A 126 0.82 0.42 10.82
C GLY A 126 0.11 1.57 10.11
N SER A 127 0.81 2.66 9.77
CA SER A 127 0.21 3.79 9.06
C SER A 127 -0.22 3.42 7.64
N GLU A 128 -1.24 4.12 7.12
CA GLU A 128 -1.75 3.88 5.76
C GLU A 128 -0.79 4.39 4.66
N TYR A 129 0.20 5.19 5.07
CA TYR A 129 1.23 5.81 4.23
C TYR A 129 2.62 5.19 4.42
N ARG A 130 2.72 4.04 5.11
CA ARG A 130 3.98 3.30 5.29
C ARG A 130 4.65 2.97 3.95
N GLY A 131 5.97 2.95 3.95
CA GLY A 131 6.80 2.72 2.76
C GLY A 131 6.84 3.87 1.76
N ARG A 132 6.26 5.04 2.09
CA ARG A 132 6.28 6.23 1.24
C ARG A 132 7.33 7.23 1.72
N GLN A 133 7.85 8.01 0.77
CA GLN A 133 8.79 9.08 1.08
C GLN A 133 8.05 10.24 1.74
N LEU A 134 8.59 10.69 2.87
CA LEU A 134 8.10 11.83 3.63
C LEU A 134 8.88 13.09 3.25
N PRO A 135 8.31 14.29 3.45
CA PRO A 135 6.97 14.57 3.98
C PRO A 135 5.84 14.27 3.00
N LEU A 136 4.63 14.10 3.53
CA LEU A 136 3.38 13.93 2.77
C LEU A 136 2.31 14.91 3.24
N HIS A 137 1.43 15.32 2.33
CA HIS A 137 0.17 15.95 2.70
C HIS A 137 -0.95 14.91 2.69
N LYS A 138 -1.59 14.72 3.84
CA LYS A 138 -2.81 13.93 3.96
C LYS A 138 -4.00 14.86 3.77
N VAL A 139 -4.77 14.61 2.73
CA VAL A 139 -6.04 15.25 2.45
C VAL A 139 -7.16 14.30 2.85
N ILE A 140 -8.05 14.74 3.74
CA ILE A 140 -9.30 14.05 4.04
C ILE A 140 -10.31 14.52 3.00
N ALA A 141 -10.90 13.59 2.28
CA ALA A 141 -11.89 13.87 1.24
C ALA A 141 -13.10 12.94 1.38
N GLU A 142 -14.21 13.29 0.75
CA GLU A 142 -15.43 12.48 0.67
C GLU A 142 -15.73 12.06 -0.76
N ASN A 143 -16.28 10.85 -0.91
CA ASN A 143 -16.86 10.42 -2.18
C ASN A 143 -18.35 10.83 -2.28
N SER A 144 -18.99 10.48 -3.39
CA SER A 144 -20.42 10.73 -3.62
C SER A 144 -21.35 10.13 -2.55
N ASN A 145 -20.90 9.11 -1.82
CA ASN A 145 -21.64 8.44 -0.75
C ASN A 145 -21.33 9.03 0.65
N LYS A 146 -20.59 10.14 0.73
CA LYS A 146 -20.13 10.78 1.98
C LYS A 146 -19.22 9.89 2.83
N GLU A 147 -18.53 8.94 2.21
CA GLU A 147 -17.53 8.12 2.90
C GLU A 147 -16.19 8.85 2.92
N LYS A 148 -15.57 8.90 4.09
CA LYS A 148 -14.26 9.55 4.28
C LYS A 148 -13.13 8.71 3.71
N ILE A 149 -12.32 9.33 2.87
CA ILE A 149 -11.19 8.76 2.17
C ILE A 149 -9.96 9.62 2.44
N ASN A 150 -8.85 8.97 2.80
CA ASN A 150 -7.58 9.65 2.97
C ASN A 150 -6.82 9.61 1.65
N VAL A 151 -6.45 10.79 1.14
CA VAL A 151 -5.64 10.95 -0.06
C VAL A 151 -4.28 11.49 0.35
N TYR A 152 -3.22 10.82 -0.07
CA TYR A 152 -1.85 11.21 0.25
C TYR A 152 -1.21 11.83 -0.98
N VAL A 153 -0.75 13.06 -0.83
CA VAL A 153 -0.16 13.88 -1.90
C VAL A 153 1.30 14.16 -1.57
N ASN A 154 2.19 14.00 -2.55
CA ASN A 154 3.57 14.43 -2.41
C ASN A 154 3.65 15.97 -2.45
N PRO A 155 4.20 16.63 -1.43
CA PRO A 155 4.18 18.09 -1.34
C PRO A 155 5.11 18.78 -2.35
N TYR A 156 6.06 18.06 -2.96
CA TYR A 156 6.95 18.63 -3.96
C TYR A 156 6.44 18.37 -5.38
N SER A 157 6.04 17.13 -5.71
CA SER A 157 5.55 16.83 -7.05
C SER A 157 4.07 17.16 -7.27
N GLY A 158 3.26 17.18 -6.21
CA GLY A 158 1.81 17.23 -6.33
C GLY A 158 1.18 15.90 -6.77
N GLU A 159 1.94 14.82 -6.86
CA GLU A 159 1.38 13.51 -7.23
C GLU A 159 0.57 12.91 -6.07
N ILE A 160 -0.55 12.28 -6.41
CA ILE A 160 -1.34 11.49 -5.47
C ILE A 160 -0.70 10.11 -5.31
N VAL A 161 0.10 9.93 -4.26
CA VAL A 161 0.89 8.71 -4.02
C VAL A 161 0.06 7.55 -3.48
N ALA A 162 -1.07 7.83 -2.83
CA ALA A 162 -1.98 6.82 -2.33
C ALA A 162 -3.38 7.38 -2.09
N ILE A 163 -4.39 6.54 -2.27
CA ILE A 163 -5.76 6.78 -1.85
C ILE A 163 -6.16 5.61 -0.94
N ARG A 164 -6.77 5.91 0.21
CA ARG A 164 -7.02 4.97 1.31
C ARG A 164 -8.47 5.09 1.79
N SER A 165 -9.29 4.16 1.33
CA SER A 165 -10.71 4.03 1.68
C SER A 165 -10.91 2.99 2.81
N ASN A 166 -12.14 2.81 3.26
CA ASN A 166 -12.49 1.72 4.17
C ASN A 166 -12.24 0.34 3.55
N GLN A 167 -12.48 0.18 2.25
CA GLN A 167 -12.15 -1.05 1.53
C GLN A 167 -10.66 -1.36 1.60
N TRP A 168 -9.80 -0.34 1.46
CA TRP A 168 -8.36 -0.51 1.68
C TRP A 168 -8.03 -0.97 3.09
N ARG A 169 -8.68 -0.42 4.13
CA ARG A 169 -8.44 -0.82 5.54
C ARG A 169 -8.82 -2.28 5.79
N SER A 170 -9.95 -2.72 5.24
CA SER A 170 -10.37 -4.12 5.30
C SER A 170 -9.40 -5.04 4.57
N TRP A 171 -8.94 -4.62 3.39
CA TRP A 171 -7.89 -5.33 2.65
C TRP A 171 -6.59 -5.41 3.45
N ASP A 172 -6.15 -4.31 4.04
CA ASP A 172 -4.94 -4.22 4.86
C ASP A 172 -5.00 -5.17 6.06
N LEU A 173 -6.14 -5.24 6.75
CA LEU A 173 -6.36 -6.19 7.84
C LEU A 173 -6.26 -7.65 7.36
N MET A 174 -6.98 -7.99 6.28
CA MET A 174 -6.94 -9.33 5.70
C MET A 174 -5.54 -9.70 5.23
N TRP A 175 -4.79 -8.74 4.70
CA TRP A 175 -3.39 -8.90 4.32
C TRP A 175 -2.54 -9.28 5.53
N GLY A 176 -2.67 -8.57 6.65
CA GLY A 176 -1.96 -8.92 7.89
C GLY A 176 -2.24 -10.35 8.36
N PHE A 177 -3.50 -10.80 8.30
CA PHE A 177 -3.85 -12.19 8.60
C PHE A 177 -3.24 -13.18 7.62
N HIS A 178 -3.19 -12.84 6.34
CA HIS A 178 -2.69 -13.71 5.28
C HIS A 178 -1.17 -13.90 5.35
N ILE A 179 -0.41 -12.82 5.63
CA ILE A 179 1.06 -12.86 5.71
C ILE A 179 1.60 -13.04 7.12
N MET A 180 0.73 -13.14 8.13
CA MET A 180 1.10 -13.29 9.55
C MET A 180 2.00 -12.17 10.09
N ASP A 181 1.88 -10.98 9.52
CA ASP A 181 2.48 -9.76 10.03
C ASP A 181 1.35 -8.90 10.58
N TRP A 182 1.17 -8.88 11.90
CA TRP A 182 0.05 -8.18 12.54
C TRP A 182 0.34 -6.72 12.86
N ASN A 183 1.62 -6.32 12.82
CA ASN A 183 2.06 -5.01 13.28
C ASN A 183 2.22 -4.05 12.10
N GLU A 184 3.12 -4.36 11.18
CA GLU A 184 3.49 -3.48 10.08
C GLU A 184 2.65 -3.76 8.84
N ARG A 185 2.22 -5.02 8.68
CA ARG A 185 1.44 -5.52 7.53
C ARG A 185 2.13 -5.24 6.20
N ASP A 186 3.45 -5.29 6.16
CA ASP A 186 4.26 -5.03 4.96
C ASP A 186 5.38 -6.04 4.75
N ASN A 187 5.76 -6.82 5.77
CA ASN A 187 6.87 -7.75 5.69
C ASN A 187 6.40 -9.18 5.45
N ILE A 188 6.41 -9.62 4.18
CA ILE A 188 6.11 -11.01 3.81
C ILE A 188 7.25 -11.99 4.16
N ASP A 189 8.46 -11.50 4.42
CA ASP A 189 9.64 -12.33 4.72
C ASP A 189 9.83 -12.60 6.23
N ASN A 190 8.76 -12.43 7.01
CA ASN A 190 8.81 -12.53 8.47
C ASN A 190 8.97 -13.99 8.94
N LEU A 191 9.51 -14.15 10.16
CA LEU A 191 9.79 -15.46 10.76
C LEU A 191 8.51 -16.29 10.99
N PHE A 192 7.40 -15.64 11.37
CA PHE A 192 6.14 -16.34 11.64
C PHE A 192 5.63 -17.05 10.39
N LEU A 193 5.61 -16.37 9.25
CA LEU A 193 5.17 -16.96 7.98
C LEU A 193 6.09 -18.08 7.52
N LYS A 194 7.42 -17.92 7.66
CA LYS A 194 8.39 -18.96 7.32
C LYS A 194 8.18 -20.23 8.14
N VAL A 195 8.09 -20.12 9.47
CA VAL A 195 7.85 -21.28 10.34
C VAL A 195 6.48 -21.90 10.05
N PHE A 196 5.44 -21.07 9.89
CA PHE A 196 4.09 -21.53 9.65
C PHE A 196 3.94 -22.27 8.32
N SER A 197 4.55 -21.78 7.25
CA SER A 197 4.49 -22.42 5.92
C SER A 197 5.08 -23.83 5.93
N ILE A 198 6.19 -24.05 6.64
CA ILE A 198 6.78 -25.38 6.82
C ILE A 198 5.84 -26.29 7.62
N LEU A 199 5.29 -25.79 8.74
CA LEU A 199 4.35 -26.55 9.58
C LEU A 199 3.07 -26.92 8.81
N ALA A 200 2.53 -25.99 8.04
CA ALA A 200 1.36 -26.21 7.19
C ALA A 200 1.63 -27.25 6.11
N LEU A 201 2.80 -27.21 5.47
CA LEU A 201 3.21 -28.20 4.47
C LEU A 201 3.32 -29.60 5.08
N VAL A 202 4.03 -29.74 6.20
CA VAL A 202 4.16 -31.03 6.90
C VAL A 202 2.78 -31.55 7.31
N SER A 203 1.95 -30.70 7.90
CA SER A 203 0.58 -31.05 8.29
C SER A 203 -0.24 -31.53 7.10
N SER A 204 -0.22 -30.81 5.98
CA SER A 204 -0.94 -31.19 4.75
C SER A 204 -0.49 -32.54 4.19
N ILE A 205 0.83 -32.75 4.06
CA ILE A 205 1.40 -34.03 3.59
C ILE A 205 0.98 -35.17 4.51
N THR A 206 1.08 -35.00 5.84
CA THR A 206 0.67 -36.04 6.79
C THR A 206 -0.82 -36.36 6.68
N GLY A 207 -1.67 -35.34 6.48
CA GLY A 207 -3.11 -35.53 6.26
C GLY A 207 -3.42 -36.36 5.02
N VAL A 208 -2.76 -36.07 3.89
CA VAL A 208 -2.90 -36.83 2.65
C VAL A 208 -2.45 -38.28 2.83
N ILE A 209 -1.30 -38.51 3.47
CA ILE A 209 -0.79 -39.86 3.75
C ILE A 209 -1.78 -40.64 4.63
N LEU A 210 -2.31 -40.02 5.69
CA LEU A 210 -3.26 -40.66 6.59
C LEU A 210 -4.57 -41.02 5.88
N PHE A 211 -5.06 -40.18 4.98
CA PHE A 211 -6.27 -40.47 4.18
C PHE A 211 -6.12 -41.78 3.39
N PHE A 212 -4.99 -41.99 2.71
CA PHE A 212 -4.76 -43.22 1.94
C PHE A 212 -4.44 -44.44 2.79
N ARG A 213 -3.84 -44.26 3.98
CA ARG A 213 -3.57 -45.37 4.91
C ARG A 213 -4.81 -45.81 5.70
N SER A 214 -5.74 -44.90 5.99
CA SER A 214 -6.98 -45.17 6.72
C SER A 214 -7.90 -46.14 5.97
N LYS A 215 -7.92 -46.10 4.63
CA LYS A 215 -8.69 -47.05 3.80
C LYS A 215 -8.17 -48.50 3.79
N ARG A 216 -7.10 -48.82 4.53
CA ARG A 216 -6.51 -50.17 4.62
C ARG A 216 -6.76 -50.87 5.97
N SER A 217 -7.68 -50.36 6.79
CA SER A 217 -8.17 -51.02 8.02
C SER A 217 -9.64 -51.39 7.92
#